data_AF-A0A5J5C0G1-F1
#
_entry.id   AF-A0A5J5C0G1-F1
#
_cell.length_a   1.000
_cell.length_b   1.000
_cell.length_c   1.000
_cell.angle_alpha   90.00
_cell.angle_beta   90.00
_cell.angle_gamma   90.00
#
_symmetry.space_group_name_H-M   'P 1'
#
loop_
_entity.id
_entity.type
_entity.pdbx_description
1 polymer ?
#
loop_
_entity_poly.entity_id
_entity_poly.type
_entity_poly.pdbx_seq_one_letter_code
_entity_poly.pdbx_strand_id
1 'polypeptide(L)'
;MNIAGLEFVGFNVQVDLNRAGVPLLEIVSEPDMRTGIEAAEYAAEIQRVVRYLGVSNGNMQEGSLRCDVNVSVRPLGQLEFGTKAINRAIDFEISRQALLHSQGLKDQIVQETRLWEEGAQKTVTMRKKEGLSDYRYFPEPDLPEVIIAKEYVDNIRDSLPELPEMKRRRYEKLGLSMQDLLFLANDVDVADFFDATIAKGADVKLAANWIMGDIAAYMKNEKLSINEIKLTPPELAELIASIKSGTISGKIGKEILFELLAKGGTVKGLIEEKDLVQITDPVEIEKMVDKVLAENPKQLEQYRGGKTKLQGFFAGQVMKASKGKANPGLLNKILLEKLNRS
;
A
#
# COMPACT_ATOMS: atom_id res chain seq x y z
N MET A 1 -12.62 23.95 4.71
CA MET A 1 -11.60 24.54 3.81
C MET A 1 -12.25 24.72 2.46
N ASN A 2 -12.20 25.91 1.85
CA ASN A 2 -13.07 26.24 0.72
C ASN A 2 -12.37 26.00 -0.63
N ILE A 3 -12.62 24.85 -1.25
CA ILE A 3 -11.80 24.30 -2.36
C ILE A 3 -11.89 25.14 -3.65
N ALA A 4 -12.91 25.99 -3.76
CA ALA A 4 -13.23 26.79 -4.95
C ALA A 4 -12.75 28.25 -4.92
N GLY A 5 -12.11 28.72 -3.85
CA GLY A 5 -11.68 30.13 -3.73
C GLY A 5 -12.82 31.14 -3.53
N LEU A 6 -14.06 30.68 -3.32
CA LEU A 6 -15.23 31.53 -3.06
C LEU A 6 -15.58 31.51 -1.58
N GLU A 7 -15.59 32.66 -0.90
CA GLU A 7 -15.95 32.75 0.54
C GLU A 7 -17.14 33.69 0.78
N PHE A 8 -18.12 33.22 1.56
CA PHE A 8 -19.34 33.97 1.88
C PHE A 8 -19.13 34.81 3.14
N VAL A 9 -19.06 36.12 2.99
CA VAL A 9 -18.84 37.09 4.07
C VAL A 9 -20.09 37.95 4.21
N GLY A 10 -21.02 37.49 5.06
CA GLY A 10 -22.35 38.08 5.18
C GLY A 10 -23.16 37.83 3.90
N PHE A 11 -23.57 38.91 3.23
CA PHE A 11 -24.24 38.85 1.92
C PHE A 11 -23.28 38.93 0.72
N ASN A 12 -21.99 39.15 0.96
CA ASN A 12 -20.97 39.28 -0.10
C ASN A 12 -20.28 37.94 -0.38
N VAL A 13 -19.80 37.76 -1.61
CA VAL A 13 -18.89 36.68 -1.98
C VAL A 13 -17.51 37.28 -2.27
N GLN A 14 -16.50 36.84 -1.53
CA GLN A 14 -15.10 37.10 -1.84
C GLN A 14 -14.59 36.05 -2.82
N VAL A 15 -13.69 36.44 -3.72
CA VAL A 15 -13.18 35.60 -4.81
C VAL A 15 -11.65 35.63 -4.79
N ASP A 16 -11.04 34.48 -4.51
CA ASP A 16 -9.61 34.23 -4.69
C ASP A 16 -9.33 33.67 -6.09
N LEU A 17 -8.46 34.33 -6.84
CA LEU A 17 -8.05 33.96 -8.20
C LEU A 17 -6.70 33.21 -8.23
N ASN A 18 -6.08 32.90 -7.09
CA ASN A 18 -4.81 32.15 -7.01
C ASN A 18 -4.83 30.76 -7.68
N ARG A 19 -6.02 30.18 -7.94
CA ARG A 19 -6.20 28.92 -8.70
C ARG A 19 -6.63 29.10 -10.16
N ALA A 20 -6.83 30.33 -10.64
CA ALA A 20 -7.23 30.59 -12.02
C ALA A 20 -6.07 30.29 -12.99
N GLY A 21 -6.39 29.67 -14.14
CA GLY A 21 -5.38 29.31 -15.15
C GLY A 21 -4.43 28.16 -14.79
N VAL A 22 -4.58 27.53 -13.62
CA VAL A 22 -3.80 26.33 -13.27
C VAL A 22 -4.17 25.17 -14.23
N PRO A 23 -3.19 24.46 -14.83
CA PRO A 23 -3.46 23.36 -15.75
C PRO A 23 -4.34 22.26 -15.14
N LEU A 24 -5.26 21.73 -15.95
CA LEU A 24 -6.14 20.61 -15.59
C LEU A 24 -6.22 19.61 -16.75
N LEU A 25 -6.46 18.35 -16.42
CA LEU A 25 -6.77 17.28 -17.36
C LEU A 25 -8.10 16.66 -16.94
N GLU A 26 -9.10 16.71 -17.81
CA GLU A 26 -10.39 16.03 -17.60
C GLU A 26 -10.33 14.62 -18.21
N ILE A 27 -10.64 13.61 -17.41
CA ILE A 27 -10.66 12.19 -17.84
C ILE A 27 -12.09 11.68 -17.71
N VAL A 28 -12.81 11.61 -18.82
CA VAL A 28 -14.16 11.05 -18.89
C VAL A 28 -14.08 9.57 -19.21
N SER A 29 -14.56 8.73 -18.30
CA SER A 29 -14.70 7.28 -18.52
C SER A 29 -15.98 6.94 -19.27
N GLU A 30 -15.94 5.89 -20.10
CA GLU A 30 -17.15 5.22 -20.57
C GLU A 30 -18.01 4.68 -19.41
N PRO A 31 -19.34 4.54 -19.57
CA PRO A 31 -20.25 4.15 -18.50
C PRO A 31 -20.21 2.64 -18.23
N ASP A 32 -19.03 2.09 -17.94
CA ASP A 32 -18.81 0.64 -17.79
C ASP A 32 -18.87 0.13 -16.35
N MET A 33 -18.63 0.99 -15.36
CA MET A 33 -18.77 0.65 -13.94
C MET A 33 -20.22 0.31 -13.57
N ARG A 34 -20.41 -0.66 -12.67
CA ARG A 34 -21.70 -1.22 -12.26
C ARG A 34 -21.97 -1.13 -10.76
N THR A 35 -20.94 -1.05 -9.92
CA THR A 35 -21.04 -1.00 -8.45
C THR A 35 -20.26 0.16 -7.84
N GLY A 36 -20.54 0.47 -6.57
CA GLY A 36 -19.80 1.51 -5.84
C GLY A 36 -18.31 1.24 -5.69
N ILE A 37 -17.94 -0.04 -5.59
CA ILE A 37 -16.56 -0.50 -5.43
C ILE A 37 -15.76 -0.31 -6.72
N GLU A 38 -16.33 -0.67 -7.88
CA GLU A 38 -15.67 -0.51 -9.18
C GLU A 38 -15.30 0.95 -9.48
N ALA A 39 -16.17 1.91 -9.14
CA ALA A 39 -15.89 3.32 -9.35
C ALA A 39 -14.85 3.89 -8.36
N ALA A 40 -14.78 3.33 -7.14
CA ALA A 40 -13.71 3.65 -6.20
C ALA A 40 -12.34 3.14 -6.70
N GLU A 41 -12.28 1.88 -7.16
CA GLU A 41 -11.05 1.30 -7.70
C GLU A 41 -10.61 1.93 -9.03
N TYR A 42 -11.55 2.33 -9.90
CA TYR A 42 -11.23 3.11 -11.09
C TYR A 42 -10.55 4.45 -10.72
N ALA A 43 -11.15 5.21 -9.79
CA ALA A 43 -10.57 6.47 -9.33
C ALA A 43 -9.21 6.28 -8.63
N ALA A 44 -9.04 5.18 -7.88
CA ALA A 44 -7.77 4.82 -7.24
C ALA A 44 -6.69 4.41 -8.26
N GLU A 45 -7.04 3.67 -9.31
CA GLU A 45 -6.08 3.30 -10.36
C GLU A 45 -5.67 4.50 -11.21
N ILE A 46 -6.60 5.40 -11.55
CA ILE A 46 -6.26 6.69 -12.18
C ILE A 46 -5.33 7.51 -11.26
N GLN A 47 -5.60 7.56 -9.95
CA GLN A 47 -4.70 8.21 -8.98
C GLN A 47 -3.30 7.59 -8.97
N ARG A 48 -3.19 6.26 -9.01
CA ARG A 48 -1.89 5.55 -9.08
C ARG A 48 -1.17 5.84 -10.39
N VAL A 49 -1.87 5.85 -11.54
CA VAL A 49 -1.28 6.15 -12.85
C VAL A 49 -0.72 7.58 -12.91
N VAL A 50 -1.47 8.61 -12.49
CA VAL A 50 -0.96 10.00 -12.55
C VAL A 50 0.21 10.27 -11.58
N ARG A 51 0.30 9.51 -10.49
CA ARG A 51 1.44 9.52 -9.56
C ARG A 51 2.67 8.85 -10.16
N TYR A 52 2.52 7.65 -10.72
CA TYR A 52 3.60 6.94 -11.41
C TYR A 52 4.15 7.72 -12.60
N LEU A 53 3.30 8.46 -13.31
CA LEU A 53 3.70 9.37 -14.39
C LEU A 53 4.37 10.67 -13.90
N GLY A 54 4.38 10.95 -12.60
CA GLY A 54 4.92 12.20 -12.02
C GLY A 54 4.12 13.47 -12.33
N VAL A 55 2.97 13.37 -13.00
CA VAL A 55 2.20 14.53 -13.48
C VAL A 55 1.23 15.13 -12.45
N SER A 56 0.92 14.39 -11.37
CA SER A 56 0.11 14.91 -10.26
C SER A 56 0.35 14.12 -8.97
N ASN A 57 0.34 14.79 -7.82
CA ASN A 57 0.34 14.12 -6.50
C ASN A 57 -1.00 13.41 -6.20
N GLY A 58 -2.04 13.64 -7.01
CA GLY A 58 -3.33 12.97 -6.94
C GLY A 58 -4.11 13.17 -5.64
N ASN A 59 -3.77 14.15 -4.80
CA ASN A 59 -4.39 14.29 -3.48
C ASN A 59 -5.81 14.89 -3.57
N MET A 60 -6.82 14.07 -3.20
CA MET A 60 -8.21 14.50 -3.13
C MET A 60 -8.49 15.52 -2.01
N GLN A 61 -7.70 15.53 -0.92
CA GLN A 61 -7.90 16.46 0.20
C GLN A 61 -7.45 17.90 -0.14
N GLU A 62 -6.37 18.02 -0.91
CA GLU A 62 -5.91 19.30 -1.50
C GLU A 62 -6.76 19.70 -2.73
N GLY A 63 -7.52 18.75 -3.28
CA GLY A 63 -8.34 18.93 -4.48
C GLY A 63 -7.49 19.12 -5.75
N SER A 64 -6.36 18.40 -5.84
CA SER A 64 -5.54 18.21 -7.05
C SER A 64 -5.97 16.97 -7.86
N LEU A 65 -6.69 16.05 -7.23
CA LEU A 65 -7.58 15.08 -7.89
C LEU A 65 -9.03 15.37 -7.48
N ARG A 66 -9.95 15.29 -8.45
CA ARG A 66 -11.39 15.49 -8.29
C ARG A 66 -12.13 14.43 -9.09
N CYS A 67 -13.35 14.09 -8.68
CA CYS A 67 -14.12 13.00 -9.29
C CYS A 67 -15.62 13.34 -9.23
N ASP A 68 -16.16 13.90 -10.31
CA ASP A 68 -17.58 14.20 -10.50
C ASP A 68 -18.21 13.09 -11.37
N VAL A 69 -19.23 12.39 -10.87
CA VAL A 69 -19.53 11.03 -11.38
C VAL A 69 -21.01 10.65 -11.33
N ASN A 70 -21.33 9.54 -11.99
CA ASN A 70 -22.48 9.46 -12.89
C ASN A 70 -23.23 8.10 -12.86
N VAL A 71 -23.62 7.59 -11.69
CA VAL A 71 -24.32 6.30 -11.51
C VAL A 71 -25.80 6.34 -11.89
N SER A 72 -26.19 5.46 -12.81
CA SER A 72 -27.53 5.36 -13.38
C SER A 72 -28.08 3.94 -13.31
N VAL A 73 -29.35 3.79 -12.89
CA VAL A 73 -30.06 2.50 -12.85
C VAL A 73 -30.95 2.31 -14.07
N ARG A 74 -31.23 1.04 -14.40
CA ARG A 74 -32.27 0.62 -15.35
C ARG A 74 -32.83 -0.76 -14.98
N PRO A 75 -34.11 -1.07 -15.25
CA PRO A 75 -34.64 -2.43 -15.14
C PRO A 75 -33.90 -3.43 -16.03
N LEU A 76 -33.81 -4.69 -15.60
CA LEU A 76 -33.28 -5.78 -16.41
C LEU A 76 -34.14 -5.96 -17.68
N GLY A 77 -33.50 -5.98 -18.84
CA GLY A 77 -34.15 -6.05 -20.15
C GLY A 77 -34.41 -4.69 -20.83
N GLN A 78 -34.26 -3.56 -20.13
CA GLN A 78 -34.32 -2.23 -20.77
C GLN A 78 -32.94 -1.83 -21.31
N LEU A 79 -32.90 -1.25 -22.52
CA LEU A 79 -31.67 -0.80 -23.18
C LEU A 79 -31.23 0.62 -22.74
N GLU A 80 -32.18 1.48 -22.39
CA GLU A 80 -31.92 2.87 -21.98
C GLU A 80 -31.37 2.95 -20.54
N PHE A 81 -30.69 4.06 -20.22
CA PHE A 81 -30.11 4.35 -18.91
C PHE A 81 -30.85 5.51 -18.21
N GLY A 82 -31.05 5.43 -16.90
CA GLY A 82 -31.54 6.52 -16.04
C GLY A 82 -30.50 7.60 -15.65
N THR A 83 -30.67 8.23 -14.49
CA THR A 83 -30.00 9.49 -14.06
C THR A 83 -28.91 9.27 -12.98
N LYS A 84 -28.07 10.27 -12.63
CA LYS A 84 -26.62 10.11 -12.32
C LYS A 84 -26.11 10.69 -10.96
N ALA A 85 -25.35 9.94 -10.12
CA ALA A 85 -24.60 10.44 -8.90
C ALA A 85 -23.40 9.55 -8.40
N ILE A 86 -22.69 9.88 -7.28
CA ILE A 86 -21.59 9.13 -6.58
C ILE A 86 -21.32 9.74 -5.15
N ASN A 87 -20.67 9.19 -4.08
CA ASN A 87 -19.77 8.03 -3.83
C ASN A 87 -20.25 6.94 -2.80
N ARG A 88 -20.35 7.15 -1.47
CA ARG A 88 -21.31 6.33 -0.63
C ARG A 88 -22.75 6.57 -1.12
N ALA A 89 -22.93 7.77 -1.65
CA ALA A 89 -23.94 8.17 -2.62
C ALA A 89 -23.98 7.38 -3.96
N ILE A 90 -23.12 6.38 -4.22
CA ILE A 90 -23.36 5.37 -5.26
C ILE A 90 -24.48 4.47 -4.75
N ASP A 91 -24.20 3.66 -3.73
CA ASP A 91 -25.10 2.59 -3.30
C ASP A 91 -26.38 3.17 -2.69
N PHE A 92 -26.31 4.34 -2.04
CA PHE A 92 -27.49 5.11 -1.63
C PHE A 92 -28.31 5.61 -2.82
N GLU A 93 -27.70 6.13 -3.90
CA GLU A 93 -28.44 6.62 -5.06
C GLU A 93 -28.99 5.48 -5.93
N ILE A 94 -28.25 4.37 -6.09
CA ILE A 94 -28.75 3.12 -6.69
C ILE A 94 -30.00 2.69 -5.92
N SER A 95 -29.92 2.63 -4.58
CA SER A 95 -31.05 2.26 -3.73
C SER A 95 -32.22 3.24 -3.86
N ARG A 96 -31.94 4.57 -3.90
CA ARG A 96 -32.96 5.62 -4.08
C ARG A 96 -33.69 5.47 -5.41
N GLN A 97 -32.96 5.34 -6.52
CA GLN A 97 -33.54 5.25 -7.84
C GLN A 97 -34.23 3.90 -8.06
N ALA A 98 -33.67 2.79 -7.57
CA ALA A 98 -34.31 1.48 -7.61
C ALA A 98 -35.62 1.44 -6.81
N LEU A 99 -35.67 2.13 -5.65
CA LEU A 99 -36.89 2.28 -4.87
C LEU A 99 -37.94 3.14 -5.60
N LEU A 100 -37.54 4.26 -6.20
CA LEU A 100 -38.45 5.08 -6.99
C LEU A 100 -38.97 4.33 -8.23
N HIS A 101 -38.13 3.53 -8.89
CA HIS A 101 -38.56 2.64 -9.98
C HIS A 101 -39.55 1.57 -9.50
N SER A 102 -39.29 0.89 -8.38
CA SER A 102 -40.17 -0.17 -7.88
C SER A 102 -41.51 0.34 -7.34
N GLN A 103 -41.56 1.60 -6.89
CA GLN A 103 -42.78 2.31 -6.50
C GLN A 103 -43.52 2.94 -7.68
N GLY A 104 -43.02 2.83 -8.92
CA GLY A 104 -43.60 3.48 -10.11
C GLY A 104 -43.36 4.99 -10.19
N LEU A 105 -42.61 5.56 -9.26
CA LEU A 105 -42.32 7.00 -9.12
C LEU A 105 -41.13 7.46 -9.98
N LYS A 106 -40.95 6.88 -11.19
CA LYS A 106 -39.79 7.16 -12.05
C LYS A 106 -39.62 8.66 -12.35
N ASP A 107 -40.73 9.39 -12.44
CA ASP A 107 -40.74 10.80 -12.85
C ASP A 107 -40.20 11.74 -11.75
N GLN A 108 -39.91 11.21 -10.56
CA GLN A 108 -39.14 11.89 -9.52
C GLN A 108 -37.61 11.78 -9.73
N ILE A 109 -37.15 10.94 -10.66
CA ILE A 109 -35.73 10.77 -11.03
C ILE A 109 -35.36 11.80 -12.10
N VAL A 110 -35.37 13.08 -11.70
CA VAL A 110 -35.04 14.23 -12.57
C VAL A 110 -33.53 14.44 -12.70
N GLN A 111 -33.06 15.06 -13.79
CA GLN A 111 -31.65 15.41 -13.95
C GLN A 111 -31.26 16.54 -12.99
N GLU A 112 -30.35 16.27 -12.08
CA GLU A 112 -29.96 17.18 -11.00
C GLU A 112 -28.51 16.92 -10.56
N THR A 113 -27.85 17.95 -10.02
CA THR A 113 -26.58 17.81 -9.30
C THR A 113 -26.91 17.60 -7.82
N ARG A 114 -26.51 16.46 -7.27
CA ARG A 114 -26.67 16.11 -5.85
C ARG A 114 -25.33 16.19 -5.12
N LEU A 115 -25.34 16.63 -3.87
CA LEU A 115 -24.19 16.60 -2.95
C LEU A 115 -24.36 15.46 -1.94
N TRP A 116 -23.26 14.90 -1.45
CA TRP A 116 -23.26 13.95 -0.34
C TRP A 116 -23.12 14.69 1.00
N GLU A 117 -24.07 14.49 1.90
CA GLU A 117 -24.07 15.10 3.24
C GLU A 117 -23.54 14.09 4.27
N GLU A 118 -22.23 14.10 4.55
CA GLU A 118 -21.57 13.09 5.41
C GLU A 118 -22.19 13.00 6.81
N GLY A 119 -22.67 14.12 7.39
CA GLY A 119 -23.34 14.12 8.70
C GLY A 119 -24.68 13.38 8.73
N ALA A 120 -25.34 13.21 7.58
CA ALA A 120 -26.64 12.56 7.46
C ALA A 120 -26.64 11.31 6.55
N GLN A 121 -25.48 10.93 6.00
CA GLN A 121 -25.28 9.78 5.11
C GLN A 121 -26.32 9.68 3.97
N LYS A 122 -26.62 10.81 3.32
CA LYS A 122 -27.65 10.93 2.27
C LYS A 122 -27.19 11.82 1.10
N THR A 123 -27.77 11.64 -0.08
CA THR A 123 -27.68 12.62 -1.17
C THR A 123 -28.70 13.74 -0.98
N VAL A 124 -28.31 15.00 -1.21
CA VAL A 124 -29.19 16.19 -1.22
C VAL A 124 -29.12 16.91 -2.57
N THR A 125 -30.26 17.38 -3.09
CA THR A 125 -30.30 18.17 -4.33
C THR A 125 -29.64 19.54 -4.11
N MET A 126 -28.63 19.89 -4.91
CA MET A 126 -28.13 21.28 -4.98
C MET A 126 -28.83 22.07 -6.09
N ARG A 127 -28.92 21.51 -7.29
CA ARG A 127 -29.47 22.17 -8.49
C ARG A 127 -30.17 21.15 -9.38
N LYS A 128 -31.42 21.41 -9.76
CA LYS A 128 -32.08 20.71 -10.87
C LYS A 128 -31.60 21.31 -12.21
N LYS A 129 -31.43 20.48 -13.24
CA LYS A 129 -31.08 20.94 -14.58
C LYS A 129 -32.36 21.22 -15.36
N GLU A 130 -32.64 22.50 -15.59
CA GLU A 130 -33.77 22.98 -16.40
C GLU A 130 -33.39 22.94 -17.89
N GLY A 131 -33.08 21.72 -18.38
CA GLY A 131 -32.53 21.46 -19.71
C GLY A 131 -31.00 21.35 -19.74
N LEU A 132 -30.46 21.29 -20.96
CA LEU A 132 -29.01 21.34 -21.20
C LEU A 132 -28.53 22.80 -21.13
N SER A 133 -27.45 23.05 -20.39
CA SER A 133 -26.75 24.33 -20.45
C SER A 133 -26.15 24.51 -21.84
N ASP A 134 -26.50 25.59 -22.55
CA ASP A 134 -25.76 25.98 -23.73
C ASP A 134 -24.44 26.65 -23.31
N TYR A 135 -23.35 25.88 -23.40
CA TYR A 135 -22.00 26.36 -23.14
C TYR A 135 -21.44 27.24 -24.27
N ARG A 136 -22.09 27.27 -25.44
CA ARG A 136 -21.70 28.04 -26.63
C ARG A 136 -20.24 27.81 -27.03
N TYR A 137 -19.83 26.54 -27.14
CA TYR A 137 -18.48 26.18 -27.56
C TYR A 137 -18.17 26.70 -28.97
N PHE A 138 -17.03 27.38 -29.12
CA PHE A 138 -16.42 27.77 -30.38
C PHE A 138 -14.88 27.60 -30.26
N PRO A 139 -14.14 27.49 -31.38
CA PRO A 139 -12.67 27.45 -31.32
C PRO A 139 -12.11 28.76 -30.76
N GLU A 140 -11.16 28.66 -29.83
CA GLU A 140 -10.51 29.81 -29.18
C GLU A 140 -9.66 30.62 -30.20
N PRO A 141 -10.04 31.85 -30.56
CA PRO A 141 -9.30 32.64 -31.55
C PRO A 141 -7.93 33.11 -31.07
N ASP A 142 -7.70 33.25 -29.77
CA ASP A 142 -6.44 33.75 -29.22
C ASP A 142 -5.35 32.66 -29.14
N LEU A 143 -5.68 31.39 -29.39
CA LEU A 143 -4.75 30.25 -29.37
C LEU A 143 -4.59 29.59 -30.76
N PRO A 144 -3.36 29.45 -31.27
CA PRO A 144 -3.12 28.72 -32.52
C PRO A 144 -3.30 27.20 -32.35
N GLU A 145 -3.56 26.50 -33.45
CA GLU A 145 -3.73 25.04 -33.46
C GLU A 145 -2.46 24.30 -32.98
N VAL A 146 -2.64 23.38 -32.03
CA VAL A 146 -1.54 22.60 -31.43
C VAL A 146 -1.26 21.35 -32.25
N ILE A 147 -0.36 21.45 -33.22
CA ILE A 147 0.07 20.32 -34.06
C ILE A 147 1.10 19.47 -33.29
N ILE A 148 0.70 18.26 -32.88
CA ILE A 148 1.57 17.33 -32.16
C ILE A 148 2.29 16.41 -33.17
N ALA A 149 3.60 16.62 -33.35
CA ALA A 149 4.43 15.79 -34.22
C ALA A 149 4.55 14.34 -33.72
N LYS A 150 4.67 13.37 -34.64
CA LYS A 150 4.76 11.95 -34.27
C LYS A 150 6.01 11.67 -33.42
N GLU A 151 7.11 12.30 -33.77
CA GLU A 151 8.40 12.19 -33.11
C GLU A 151 8.31 12.65 -31.65
N TYR A 152 7.45 13.64 -31.35
CA TYR A 152 7.17 14.08 -29.98
C TYR A 152 6.36 13.04 -29.19
N VAL A 153 5.36 12.40 -29.82
CA VAL A 153 4.57 11.31 -29.20
C VAL A 153 5.43 10.07 -28.94
N ASP A 154 6.28 9.69 -29.90
CA ASP A 154 7.17 8.54 -29.78
C ASP A 154 8.26 8.80 -28.71
N ASN A 155 8.87 10.00 -28.66
CA ASN A 155 9.77 10.42 -27.58
C ASN A 155 9.10 10.38 -26.19
N ILE A 156 7.85 10.83 -26.07
CA ILE A 156 7.10 10.73 -24.81
C ILE A 156 6.91 9.26 -24.44
N ARG A 157 6.48 8.41 -25.38
CA ARG A 157 6.26 6.97 -25.15
C ARG A 157 7.51 6.28 -24.62
N ASP A 158 8.66 6.56 -25.20
CA ASP A 158 9.94 5.96 -24.81
C ASP A 158 10.46 6.50 -23.46
N SER A 159 9.94 7.64 -22.98
CA SER A 159 10.21 8.19 -21.65
C SER A 159 9.25 7.73 -20.55
N LEU A 160 8.20 6.95 -20.87
CA LEU A 160 7.19 6.55 -19.88
C LEU A 160 7.76 5.55 -18.85
N PRO A 161 7.52 5.78 -17.55
CA PRO A 161 7.89 4.83 -16.49
C PRO A 161 7.01 3.58 -16.50
N GLU A 162 7.45 2.53 -15.80
CA GLU A 162 6.69 1.28 -15.69
C GLU A 162 5.41 1.48 -14.85
N LEU A 163 4.28 1.70 -15.54
CA LEU A 163 2.95 1.89 -14.94
C LEU A 163 2.56 0.75 -13.97
N PRO A 164 1.69 1.03 -12.97
CA PRO A 164 1.34 0.10 -11.89
C PRO A 164 0.95 -1.30 -12.38
N GLU A 165 0.12 -1.40 -13.42
CA GLU A 165 -0.30 -2.69 -13.98
C GLU A 165 0.84 -3.49 -14.63
N MET A 166 1.78 -2.82 -15.28
CA MET A 166 2.95 -3.50 -15.86
C MET A 166 3.85 -4.01 -14.74
N LYS A 167 4.07 -3.17 -13.71
CA LYS A 167 4.88 -3.51 -12.53
C LYS A 167 4.26 -4.65 -11.72
N ARG A 168 2.93 -4.67 -11.51
CA ARG A 168 2.18 -5.81 -10.92
C ARG A 168 2.41 -7.11 -11.71
N ARG A 169 2.28 -7.09 -13.04
CA ARG A 169 2.54 -8.26 -13.90
C ARG A 169 4.00 -8.71 -13.93
N ARG A 170 4.96 -7.79 -13.69
CA ARG A 170 6.37 -8.14 -13.51
C ARG A 170 6.59 -8.83 -12.16
N TYR A 171 6.03 -8.29 -11.08
CA TYR A 171 6.09 -8.87 -9.74
C TYR A 171 5.41 -10.25 -9.65
N GLU A 172 4.29 -10.48 -10.35
CA GLU A 172 3.64 -11.78 -10.48
C GLU A 172 4.58 -12.84 -11.06
N LYS A 173 5.33 -12.49 -12.13
CA LYS A 173 6.33 -13.37 -12.76
C LYS A 173 7.54 -13.66 -11.87
N LEU A 174 7.78 -12.86 -10.82
CA LEU A 174 8.77 -13.14 -9.78
C LEU A 174 8.22 -14.08 -8.68
N GLY A 175 6.98 -14.56 -8.82
CA GLY A 175 6.36 -15.54 -7.92
C GLY A 175 5.77 -14.96 -6.64
N LEU A 176 5.51 -13.65 -6.61
CA LEU A 176 4.78 -12.98 -5.54
C LEU A 176 3.27 -13.24 -5.62
N SER A 177 2.56 -13.18 -4.49
CA SER A 177 1.11 -13.37 -4.42
C SER A 177 0.36 -12.07 -4.72
N MET A 178 -0.91 -12.15 -5.15
CA MET A 178 -1.74 -10.98 -5.46
C MET A 178 -1.80 -9.94 -4.33
N GLN A 179 -1.77 -10.37 -3.07
CA GLN A 179 -1.71 -9.48 -1.91
C GLN A 179 -0.41 -8.66 -1.87
N ASP A 180 0.71 -9.28 -2.23
CA ASP A 180 2.02 -8.63 -2.30
C ASP A 180 2.08 -7.66 -3.49
N LEU A 181 1.49 -8.03 -4.64
CA LEU A 181 1.39 -7.15 -5.83
C LEU A 181 0.62 -5.87 -5.50
N LEU A 182 -0.53 -6.02 -4.83
CA LEU A 182 -1.40 -4.91 -4.46
C LEU A 182 -0.76 -4.00 -3.40
N PHE A 183 0.04 -4.53 -2.48
CA PHE A 183 0.78 -3.67 -1.54
C PHE A 183 1.93 -2.94 -2.24
N LEU A 184 2.85 -3.69 -2.87
CA LEU A 184 4.13 -3.16 -3.35
C LEU A 184 3.96 -2.20 -4.54
N ALA A 185 2.92 -2.34 -5.37
CA ALA A 185 2.69 -1.48 -6.52
C ALA A 185 1.63 -0.37 -6.31
N ASN A 186 1.00 -0.28 -5.12
CA ASN A 186 0.00 0.78 -4.85
C ASN A 186 0.65 2.15 -4.60
N ASP A 187 1.91 2.16 -4.18
CA ASP A 187 2.72 3.35 -3.94
C ASP A 187 3.98 3.28 -4.82
N VAL A 188 4.41 4.40 -5.40
CA VAL A 188 5.54 4.43 -6.34
C VAL A 188 6.88 4.35 -5.63
N ASP A 189 7.01 5.01 -4.47
CA ASP A 189 8.24 5.03 -3.69
C ASP A 189 8.49 3.64 -3.07
N VAL A 190 7.43 2.97 -2.61
CA VAL A 190 7.51 1.59 -2.10
C VAL A 190 7.92 0.60 -3.19
N ALA A 191 7.39 0.79 -4.41
CA ALA A 191 7.71 -0.04 -5.55
C ALA A 191 9.17 0.13 -5.99
N ASP A 192 9.65 1.37 -6.09
CA ASP A 192 11.01 1.69 -6.51
C ASP A 192 12.05 1.31 -5.44
N PHE A 193 11.71 1.42 -4.14
CA PHE A 193 12.54 0.90 -3.05
C PHE A 193 12.67 -0.64 -3.12
N PHE A 194 11.58 -1.36 -3.40
CA PHE A 194 11.61 -2.81 -3.60
C PHE A 194 12.43 -3.20 -4.83
N ASP A 195 12.24 -2.50 -5.96
CA ASP A 195 13.00 -2.72 -7.20
C ASP A 195 14.50 -2.47 -7.01
N ALA A 196 14.86 -1.38 -6.33
CA ALA A 196 16.24 -1.10 -5.96
C ALA A 196 16.83 -2.15 -4.99
N THR A 197 16.00 -2.76 -4.13
CA THR A 197 16.41 -3.83 -3.20
C THR A 197 16.71 -5.13 -3.96
N ILE A 198 15.82 -5.57 -4.85
CA ILE A 198 16.05 -6.79 -5.64
C ILE A 198 17.18 -6.61 -6.67
N ALA A 199 17.38 -5.40 -7.20
CA ALA A 199 18.50 -5.06 -8.07
C ALA A 199 19.88 -5.15 -7.38
N LYS A 200 19.92 -5.21 -6.04
CA LYS A 200 21.14 -5.49 -5.25
C LYS A 200 21.30 -6.97 -4.89
N GLY A 201 20.50 -7.86 -5.49
CA GLY A 201 20.60 -9.32 -5.31
C GLY A 201 19.84 -9.85 -4.10
N ALA A 202 18.93 -9.07 -3.51
CA ALA A 202 18.07 -9.54 -2.44
C ALA A 202 17.13 -10.67 -2.90
N ASP A 203 16.78 -11.56 -1.98
CA ASP A 203 15.75 -12.56 -2.24
C ASP A 203 14.37 -11.89 -2.34
N VAL A 204 13.73 -12.00 -3.50
CA VAL A 204 12.43 -11.36 -3.85
C VAL A 204 11.39 -11.54 -2.74
N LYS A 205 11.23 -12.76 -2.21
CA LYS A 205 10.19 -13.05 -1.23
C LYS A 205 10.55 -12.53 0.15
N LEU A 206 11.84 -12.55 0.52
CA LEU A 206 12.28 -11.93 1.77
C LEU A 206 12.15 -10.40 1.70
N ALA A 207 12.53 -9.77 0.59
CA ALA A 207 12.39 -8.33 0.39
C ALA A 207 10.92 -7.86 0.51
N ALA A 208 9.99 -8.55 -0.16
CA ALA A 208 8.56 -8.28 -0.04
C ALA A 208 8.07 -8.42 1.41
N ASN A 209 8.39 -9.53 2.08
CA ASN A 209 7.99 -9.79 3.48
C ASN A 209 8.55 -8.75 4.47
N TRP A 210 9.79 -8.28 4.28
CA TRP A 210 10.38 -7.25 5.14
C TRP A 210 9.73 -5.88 4.93
N ILE A 211 9.45 -5.50 3.67
CA ILE A 211 8.80 -4.22 3.33
C ILE A 211 7.35 -4.21 3.84
N MET A 212 6.58 -5.26 3.55
CA MET A 212 5.17 -5.38 3.96
C MET A 212 4.99 -5.63 5.46
N GLY A 213 6.01 -6.17 6.13
CA GLY A 213 6.01 -6.51 7.56
C GLY A 213 6.58 -5.40 8.43
N ASP A 214 7.82 -5.59 8.89
CA ASP A 214 8.45 -4.73 9.91
C ASP A 214 8.67 -3.28 9.43
N ILE A 215 8.98 -3.06 8.15
CA ILE A 215 9.20 -1.71 7.61
C ILE A 215 7.87 -0.96 7.51
N ALA A 216 6.81 -1.58 6.96
CA ALA A 216 5.47 -0.99 6.95
C ALA A 216 4.93 -0.71 8.37
N ALA A 217 5.22 -1.58 9.33
CA ALA A 217 4.87 -1.36 10.73
C ALA A 217 5.62 -0.14 11.32
N TYR A 218 6.92 0.00 11.03
CA TYR A 218 7.72 1.15 11.46
C TYR A 218 7.22 2.46 10.83
N MET A 219 7.07 2.50 9.50
CA MET A 219 6.53 3.64 8.75
C MET A 219 5.17 4.10 9.32
N LYS A 220 4.28 3.16 9.63
CA LYS A 220 2.96 3.45 10.22
C LYS A 220 3.03 4.00 11.65
N ASN A 221 3.98 3.53 12.47
CA ASN A 221 4.12 3.97 13.86
C ASN A 221 4.71 5.39 13.94
N GLU A 222 5.81 5.64 13.22
CA GLU A 222 6.50 6.94 13.19
C GLU A 222 5.82 7.96 12.26
N LYS A 223 4.85 7.51 11.43
CA LYS A 223 4.13 8.28 10.40
C LYS A 223 5.04 8.82 9.29
N LEU A 224 6.00 7.98 8.87
CA LEU A 224 6.99 8.27 7.83
C LEU A 224 6.64 7.53 6.53
N SER A 225 6.95 8.14 5.39
CA SER A 225 7.03 7.46 4.10
C SER A 225 8.35 6.69 3.94
N ILE A 226 8.43 5.84 2.91
CA ILE A 226 9.64 5.04 2.65
C ILE A 226 10.84 5.86 2.14
N ASN A 227 10.62 7.13 1.77
CA ASN A 227 11.67 8.08 1.43
C ASN A 227 12.21 8.86 2.65
N GLU A 228 11.57 8.76 3.83
CA GLU A 228 11.95 9.50 5.04
C GLU A 228 12.76 8.67 6.06
N ILE A 229 12.59 7.34 6.03
CA ILE A 229 13.35 6.37 6.83
C ILE A 229 14.86 6.40 6.50
N LYS A 230 15.71 5.89 7.39
CA LYS A 230 17.18 5.90 7.20
C LYS A 230 17.76 4.63 6.59
N LEU A 231 16.96 3.57 6.48
CA LEU A 231 17.33 2.32 5.81
C LEU A 231 17.39 2.53 4.29
N THR A 232 18.48 2.12 3.64
CA THR A 232 18.58 2.15 2.16
C THR A 232 18.34 0.76 1.51
N PRO A 233 17.95 0.69 0.22
CA PRO A 233 17.78 -0.59 -0.48
C PRO A 233 19.02 -1.51 -0.49
N PRO A 234 20.27 -0.99 -0.63
CA PRO A 234 21.48 -1.79 -0.44
C PRO A 234 21.64 -2.39 0.96
N GLU A 235 21.30 -1.66 2.02
CA GLU A 235 21.35 -2.17 3.40
C GLU A 235 20.34 -3.29 3.62
N LEU A 236 19.10 -3.14 3.11
CA LEU A 236 18.10 -4.20 3.20
C LEU A 236 18.54 -5.46 2.44
N ALA A 237 19.17 -5.30 1.28
CA ALA A 237 19.75 -6.43 0.52
C ALA A 237 20.90 -7.11 1.28
N GLU A 238 21.81 -6.34 1.89
CA GLU A 238 22.90 -6.89 2.71
C GLU A 238 22.37 -7.59 3.98
N LEU A 239 21.31 -7.08 4.59
CA LEU A 239 20.65 -7.68 5.75
C LEU A 239 20.02 -9.03 5.38
N ILE A 240 19.27 -9.07 4.27
CA ILE A 240 18.67 -10.30 3.73
C ILE A 240 19.75 -11.33 3.38
N ALA A 241 20.84 -10.91 2.75
CA ALA A 241 21.98 -11.78 2.46
C ALA A 241 22.63 -12.34 3.74
N SER A 242 22.84 -11.51 4.76
CA SER A 242 23.47 -11.90 6.04
C SER A 242 22.60 -12.86 6.88
N ILE A 243 21.28 -12.82 6.70
CA ILE A 243 20.36 -13.82 7.28
C ILE A 243 20.40 -15.11 6.46
N LYS A 244 20.39 -15.00 5.12
CA LYS A 244 20.36 -16.15 4.19
C LYS A 244 21.66 -16.96 4.18
N SER A 245 22.81 -16.33 4.49
CA SER A 245 24.08 -17.00 4.76
C SER A 245 24.15 -17.70 6.12
N GLY A 246 23.22 -17.41 7.03
CA GLY A 246 23.26 -17.84 8.43
C GLY A 246 24.24 -17.04 9.30
N THR A 247 24.82 -15.94 8.82
CA THR A 247 25.76 -15.09 9.60
C THR A 247 25.08 -14.46 10.81
N ILE A 248 23.82 -14.04 10.67
CA ILE A 248 22.96 -13.56 11.76
C ILE A 248 21.65 -14.34 11.82
N SER A 249 21.01 -14.40 12.99
CA SER A 249 19.70 -15.05 13.14
C SER A 249 18.56 -14.11 12.71
N GLY A 250 17.41 -14.63 12.30
CA GLY A 250 16.27 -13.79 11.90
C GLY A 250 15.76 -12.86 13.03
N LYS A 251 16.01 -13.21 14.31
CA LYS A 251 15.76 -12.33 15.46
C LYS A 251 16.74 -11.15 15.49
N ILE A 252 18.04 -11.45 15.36
CA ILE A 252 19.11 -10.45 15.26
C ILE A 252 18.90 -9.54 14.03
N GLY A 253 18.41 -10.09 12.92
CA GLY A 253 18.04 -9.34 11.73
C GLY A 253 16.96 -8.27 11.98
N LYS A 254 15.93 -8.59 12.78
CA LYS A 254 14.93 -7.59 13.21
C LYS A 254 15.55 -6.51 14.11
N GLU A 255 16.42 -6.90 15.03
CA GLU A 255 17.11 -5.96 15.94
C GLU A 255 18.01 -4.97 15.19
N ILE A 256 18.74 -5.44 14.17
CA ILE A 256 19.55 -4.59 13.27
C ILE A 256 18.66 -3.71 12.38
N LEU A 257 17.55 -4.25 11.84
CA LEU A 257 16.63 -3.49 10.99
C LEU A 257 16.07 -2.26 11.70
N PHE A 258 15.64 -2.37 12.96
CA PHE A 258 15.09 -1.22 13.70
C PHE A 258 16.11 -0.13 13.95
N GLU A 259 17.41 -0.44 14.03
CA GLU A 259 18.45 0.58 14.09
C GLU A 259 18.78 1.20 12.74
N LEU A 260 18.83 0.41 11.66
CA LEU A 260 19.00 0.97 10.31
C LEU A 260 17.84 1.91 9.94
N LEU A 261 16.60 1.55 10.30
CA LEU A 261 15.42 2.40 10.10
C LEU A 261 15.51 3.74 10.85
N ALA A 262 15.96 3.72 12.11
CA ALA A 262 15.96 4.88 13.01
C ALA A 262 17.23 5.74 12.95
N LYS A 263 18.39 5.15 12.64
CA LYS A 263 19.72 5.80 12.67
C LYS A 263 20.45 5.76 11.33
N GLY A 264 20.12 4.81 10.46
CA GLY A 264 20.97 4.42 9.33
C GLY A 264 22.21 3.65 9.80
N GLY A 265 23.09 3.30 8.87
CA GLY A 265 24.38 2.67 9.17
C GLY A 265 24.82 1.68 8.09
N THR A 266 25.56 0.66 8.49
CA THR A 266 25.86 -0.50 7.62
C THR A 266 25.55 -1.79 8.39
N VAL A 267 25.10 -2.82 7.68
CA VAL A 267 24.76 -4.11 8.32
C VAL A 267 26.01 -4.72 8.95
N LYS A 268 27.14 -4.72 8.24
CA LYS A 268 28.42 -5.20 8.78
C LYS A 268 28.84 -4.46 10.04
N GLY A 269 28.83 -3.12 10.04
CA GLY A 269 29.21 -2.32 11.20
C GLY A 269 28.37 -2.64 12.44
N LEU A 270 27.04 -2.78 12.28
CA LEU A 270 26.14 -3.14 13.37
C LEU A 270 26.31 -4.59 13.85
N ILE A 271 26.75 -5.52 12.99
CA ILE A 271 27.10 -6.89 13.38
C ILE A 271 28.40 -6.91 14.19
N GLU A 272 29.42 -6.17 13.74
CA GLU A 272 30.76 -6.14 14.34
C GLU A 272 30.77 -5.38 15.68
N GLU A 273 30.19 -4.17 15.75
CA GLU A 273 30.11 -3.34 16.96
C GLU A 273 29.45 -4.09 18.13
N LYS A 274 28.47 -4.96 17.82
CA LYS A 274 27.63 -5.64 18.80
C LYS A 274 27.93 -7.13 18.96
N ASP A 275 28.95 -7.65 18.28
CA ASP A 275 29.34 -9.07 18.34
C ASP A 275 28.15 -9.99 18.03
N LEU A 276 27.35 -9.67 16.99
CA LEU A 276 26.05 -10.33 16.70
C LEU A 276 26.14 -11.59 15.81
N VAL A 277 27.35 -12.10 15.57
CA VAL A 277 27.58 -13.30 14.75
C VAL A 277 26.91 -14.54 15.38
N GLN A 278 26.28 -15.39 14.56
CA GLN A 278 25.71 -16.65 15.06
C GLN A 278 26.77 -17.60 15.62
N ILE A 279 26.45 -18.24 16.74
CA ILE A 279 27.18 -19.40 17.24
C ILE A 279 26.69 -20.62 16.45
N THR A 280 27.58 -21.19 15.64
CA THR A 280 27.33 -22.35 14.78
C THR A 280 28.15 -23.60 15.18
N ASP A 281 29.08 -23.49 16.14
CA ASP A 281 29.81 -24.63 16.68
C ASP A 281 28.87 -25.56 17.48
N PRO A 282 28.69 -26.84 17.07
CA PRO A 282 27.91 -27.80 17.83
C PRO A 282 28.39 -28.00 19.27
N VAL A 283 29.71 -27.91 19.52
CA VAL A 283 30.31 -28.14 20.84
C VAL A 283 29.98 -27.00 21.81
N GLU A 284 29.93 -25.76 21.33
CA GLU A 284 29.51 -24.62 22.14
C GLU A 284 28.00 -24.63 22.41
N ILE A 285 27.18 -24.98 21.40
CA ILE A 285 25.72 -25.15 21.57
C ILE A 285 25.42 -26.29 22.56
N GLU A 286 26.12 -27.43 22.48
CA GLU A 286 25.96 -28.54 23.43
C GLU A 286 26.21 -28.11 24.88
N LYS A 287 27.29 -27.36 25.15
CA LYS A 287 27.59 -26.83 26.50
C LYS A 287 26.48 -25.93 27.03
N MET A 288 25.86 -25.12 26.18
CA MET A 288 24.73 -24.27 26.57
C MET A 288 23.45 -25.08 26.82
N VAL A 289 23.19 -26.11 26.03
CA VAL A 289 22.08 -27.05 26.22
C VAL A 289 22.26 -27.81 27.55
N ASP A 290 23.41 -28.43 27.78
CA ASP A 290 23.70 -29.20 29.00
C ASP A 290 23.57 -28.35 30.27
N LYS A 291 24.07 -27.10 30.22
CA LYS A 291 23.91 -26.14 31.32
C LYS A 291 22.44 -25.83 31.60
N VAL A 292 21.65 -25.50 30.57
CA VAL A 292 20.23 -25.16 30.74
C VAL A 292 19.40 -26.37 31.22
N LEU A 293 19.75 -27.59 30.80
CA LEU A 293 19.15 -28.82 31.30
C LEU A 293 19.46 -29.04 32.80
N ALA A 294 20.71 -28.87 33.20
CA ALA A 294 21.15 -28.99 34.59
C ALA A 294 20.53 -27.91 35.52
N GLU A 295 20.30 -26.70 35.00
CA GLU A 295 19.63 -25.61 35.73
C GLU A 295 18.10 -25.79 35.86
N ASN A 296 17.47 -26.70 35.08
CA ASN A 296 16.02 -26.88 35.03
C ASN A 296 15.57 -28.36 35.15
N PRO A 297 16.00 -29.11 36.20
CA PRO A 297 15.77 -30.56 36.28
C PRO A 297 14.29 -30.94 36.39
N LYS A 298 13.48 -30.16 37.12
CA LYS A 298 12.02 -30.39 37.27
C LYS A 298 11.26 -30.30 35.95
N GLN A 299 11.75 -29.49 35.01
CA GLN A 299 11.20 -29.33 33.67
C GLN A 299 11.67 -30.48 32.76
N LEU A 300 12.88 -31.01 32.98
CA LEU A 300 13.40 -32.16 32.24
C LEU A 300 12.65 -33.45 32.61
N GLU A 301 12.41 -33.67 33.91
CA GLU A 301 11.53 -34.75 34.39
C GLU A 301 10.12 -34.65 33.79
N GLN A 302 9.53 -33.45 33.73
CA GLN A 302 8.21 -33.25 33.14
C GLN A 302 8.17 -33.45 31.62
N TYR A 303 9.25 -33.10 30.90
CA TYR A 303 9.37 -33.40 29.47
C TYR A 303 9.44 -34.92 29.23
N ARG A 304 10.33 -35.61 29.96
CA ARG A 304 10.48 -37.08 29.93
C ARG A 304 9.19 -37.80 30.38
N GLY A 305 8.42 -37.21 31.29
CA GLY A 305 7.06 -37.61 31.67
C GLY A 305 5.97 -37.25 30.65
N GLY A 306 6.31 -36.92 29.40
CA GLY A 306 5.38 -36.76 28.28
C GLY A 306 4.93 -35.33 27.96
N LYS A 307 5.35 -34.29 28.70
CA LYS A 307 5.00 -32.89 28.37
C LYS A 307 5.91 -32.31 27.27
N THR A 308 5.80 -32.85 26.06
CA THR A 308 6.61 -32.49 24.89
C THR A 308 6.66 -30.98 24.59
N LYS A 309 5.59 -30.22 24.91
CA LYS A 309 5.54 -28.75 24.79
C LYS A 309 6.68 -28.02 25.53
N LEU A 310 7.33 -28.65 26.51
CA LEU A 310 8.50 -28.07 27.21
C LEU A 310 9.75 -27.94 26.34
N GLN A 311 9.83 -28.59 25.16
CA GLN A 311 10.92 -28.36 24.20
C GLN A 311 11.07 -26.87 23.84
N GLY A 312 9.96 -26.16 23.64
CA GLY A 312 9.96 -24.72 23.34
C GLY A 312 10.45 -23.85 24.50
N PHE A 313 10.22 -24.28 25.75
CA PHE A 313 10.78 -23.63 26.94
C PHE A 313 12.31 -23.79 26.98
N PHE A 314 12.81 -25.01 26.77
CA PHE A 314 14.26 -25.27 26.75
C PHE A 314 14.97 -24.52 25.60
N ALA A 315 14.39 -24.54 24.39
CA ALA A 315 14.91 -23.76 23.26
C ALA A 315 14.94 -22.25 23.58
N GLY A 316 13.87 -21.72 24.19
CA GLY A 316 13.82 -20.32 24.65
C GLY A 316 14.88 -19.97 25.69
N GLN A 317 15.18 -20.87 26.64
CA GLN A 317 16.21 -20.65 27.66
C GLN A 317 17.63 -20.72 27.07
N VAL A 318 17.92 -21.63 26.14
CA VAL A 318 19.23 -21.65 25.45
C VAL A 318 19.39 -20.45 24.50
N MET A 319 18.32 -20.00 23.84
CA MET A 319 18.33 -18.72 23.10
C MET A 319 18.55 -17.52 24.04
N LYS A 320 18.06 -17.56 25.27
CA LYS A 320 18.33 -16.51 26.28
C LYS A 320 19.79 -16.56 26.76
N ALA A 321 20.33 -17.74 27.06
CA ALA A 321 21.72 -17.92 27.49
C ALA A 321 22.73 -17.49 26.42
N SER A 322 22.46 -17.83 25.15
CA SER A 322 23.28 -17.43 23.98
C SER A 322 23.04 -15.98 23.51
N LYS A 323 22.25 -15.17 24.22
CA LYS A 323 21.78 -13.83 23.81
C LYS A 323 21.11 -13.78 22.42
N GLY A 324 20.59 -14.91 21.92
CA GLY A 324 19.96 -15.05 20.61
C GLY A 324 20.91 -15.40 19.46
N LYS A 325 22.19 -15.66 19.76
CA LYS A 325 23.22 -16.03 18.78
C LYS A 325 23.19 -17.50 18.36
N ALA A 326 22.73 -18.42 19.21
CA ALA A 326 22.77 -19.86 18.88
C ALA A 326 21.93 -20.16 17.63
N ASN A 327 22.51 -20.89 16.67
CA ASN A 327 21.83 -21.24 15.42
C ASN A 327 20.53 -22.04 15.71
N PRO A 328 19.34 -21.55 15.32
CA PRO A 328 18.08 -22.21 15.70
C PRO A 328 17.88 -23.62 15.14
N GLY A 329 18.50 -23.96 14.01
CA GLY A 329 18.41 -25.29 13.41
C GLY A 329 19.26 -26.32 14.18
N LEU A 330 20.55 -26.01 14.36
CA LEU A 330 21.48 -26.80 15.18
C LEU A 330 20.98 -26.92 16.63
N LEU A 331 20.53 -25.82 17.24
CA LEU A 331 19.98 -25.82 18.60
C LEU A 331 18.80 -26.78 18.73
N ASN A 332 17.79 -26.70 17.85
CA ASN A 332 16.63 -27.59 17.95
C ASN A 332 16.99 -29.06 17.75
N LYS A 333 17.97 -29.37 16.88
CA LYS A 333 18.47 -30.73 16.68
C LYS A 333 19.21 -31.26 17.91
N ILE A 334 20.23 -30.54 18.39
CA ILE A 334 21.04 -30.92 19.55
C ILE A 334 20.17 -31.05 20.81
N LEU A 335 19.22 -30.12 21.00
CA LEU A 335 18.27 -30.16 22.11
C LEU A 335 17.36 -31.40 22.04
N LEU A 336 16.88 -31.80 20.85
CA LEU A 336 16.10 -33.04 20.68
C LEU A 336 16.92 -34.29 21.03
N GLU A 337 18.17 -34.35 20.57
CA GLU A 337 19.08 -35.48 20.85
C GLU A 337 19.43 -35.58 22.34
N LYS A 338 19.66 -34.45 23.03
CA LYS A 338 19.94 -34.38 24.47
C LYS A 338 18.69 -34.66 25.34
N LEU A 339 17.50 -34.17 24.94
CA LEU A 339 16.25 -34.42 25.66
C LEU A 339 15.79 -35.88 25.56
N ASN A 340 16.03 -36.54 24.41
CA ASN A 340 15.61 -37.92 24.15
C ASN A 340 16.67 -38.97 24.56
N ARG A 341 17.94 -38.59 24.74
CA ARG A 341 18.91 -39.45 25.44
C ARG A 341 18.40 -39.74 26.85
N SER A 342 18.46 -41.01 27.25
CA SER A 342 18.00 -41.53 28.55
C SER A 342 18.94 -41.12 29.69
#